data_AF-A0A940WB53-F1
#
_entry.id   AF-A0A940WB53-F1
#
_cell.length_a   1.000
_cell.length_b   1.000
_cell.length_c   1.000
_cell.angle_alpha   90.00
_cell.angle_beta   90.00
_cell.angle_gamma   90.00
#
_symmetry.space_group_name_H-M   'P 1'
#
loop_
_entity.id
_entity.type
_entity.pdbx_description
1 polymer ?
#
loop_
_entity_poly.entity_id
_entity_poly.type
_entity_poly.pdbx_seq_one_letter_code
_entity_poly.pdbx_strand_id
1 'polypeptide(L)'
;MPDGETADRDYVIHPGSVAVLALSEDDKVLLLRQYRHPVRRLLWELPAGLRDVPEEPLVDCAARELAEEAAYRARTWHTLLDVYTSPGMSDERIRIFLARDVEPIPDEENGYVRHHEEADMPVVWIPLADAVDRVLSGMIHNSPAVAGILAAYAASADGFKGLRPAGAPEA
;
A
#
# COMPACT_ATOMS: atom_id res chain seq x y z
N MET A 1 -14.92 -17.93 24.49
CA MET A 1 -13.59 -18.53 24.30
C MET A 1 -13.77 -20.03 23.99
N PRO A 2 -12.80 -20.73 23.36
CA PRO A 2 -12.95 -22.15 22.97
C PRO A 2 -13.27 -23.12 24.12
N ASP A 3 -12.98 -22.72 25.35
CA ASP A 3 -13.27 -23.39 26.62
C ASP A 3 -14.65 -23.06 27.20
N GLY A 4 -15.45 -22.23 26.53
CA GLY A 4 -16.76 -21.78 27.00
C GLY A 4 -16.72 -20.56 27.92
N GLU A 5 -15.54 -20.00 28.22
CA GLU A 5 -15.42 -18.79 29.04
C GLU A 5 -15.75 -17.52 28.25
N THR A 6 -16.23 -16.49 28.95
CA THR A 6 -16.42 -15.14 28.38
C THR A 6 -15.23 -14.27 28.74
N ALA A 7 -14.73 -13.50 27.77
CA ALA A 7 -13.66 -12.55 28.00
C ALA A 7 -13.95 -11.25 27.24
N ASP A 8 -13.72 -10.12 27.90
CA ASP A 8 -13.87 -8.79 27.30
C ASP A 8 -12.74 -8.53 26.29
N ARG A 9 -13.08 -7.83 25.21
CA ARG A 9 -12.16 -7.43 24.15
C ARG A 9 -12.50 -6.04 23.65
N ASP A 10 -11.51 -5.17 23.73
CA ASP A 10 -11.55 -3.88 23.05
C ASP A 10 -10.76 -3.98 21.75
N TYR A 11 -11.33 -3.44 20.68
CA TYR A 11 -10.64 -3.31 19.40
C TYR A 11 -11.12 -2.06 18.66
N VAL A 12 -10.29 -1.59 17.73
CA VAL A 12 -10.58 -0.46 16.85
C VAL A 12 -11.29 -0.99 15.61
N ILE A 13 -12.52 -0.52 15.40
CA ILE A 13 -13.24 -0.68 14.14
C ILE A 13 -12.62 0.26 13.12
N HIS A 14 -12.19 -0.28 11.99
CA HIS A 14 -11.49 0.42 10.94
C HIS A 14 -12.20 0.17 9.59
N PRO A 15 -12.34 1.17 8.71
CA PRO A 15 -12.94 0.98 7.38
C PRO A 15 -12.13 0.01 6.50
N GLY A 16 -10.88 -0.25 6.88
CA GLY A 16 -9.88 -0.94 6.05
C GLY A 16 -9.22 0.02 5.08
N SER A 17 -8.20 -0.48 4.39
CA SER A 17 -7.38 0.34 3.50
C SER A 17 -6.96 -0.43 2.25
N VAL A 18 -6.42 0.31 1.30
CA VAL A 18 -5.68 -0.21 0.16
C VAL A 18 -4.28 0.37 0.18
N ALA A 19 -3.33 -0.33 -0.44
CA ALA A 19 -1.99 0.16 -0.68
C ALA A 19 -1.51 -0.23 -2.08
N VAL A 20 -0.60 0.53 -2.66
CA VAL A 20 -0.14 0.36 -4.04
C VAL A 20 1.36 0.18 -4.09
N LEU A 21 1.79 -1.00 -4.52
CA LEU A 21 3.15 -1.20 -4.98
C LEU A 21 3.21 -0.90 -6.48
N ALA A 22 3.56 0.34 -6.82
CA ALA A 22 3.84 0.75 -8.18
C ALA A 22 5.26 0.32 -8.56
N LEU A 23 5.38 -0.51 -9.59
CA LEU A 23 6.65 -1.06 -10.07
C LEU A 23 6.89 -0.64 -11.52
N SER A 24 7.96 0.12 -11.75
CA SER A 24 8.34 0.60 -13.09
C SER A 24 8.89 -0.53 -13.97
N GLU A 25 9.11 -0.22 -15.26
CA GLU A 25 9.77 -1.13 -16.20
C GLU A 25 11.24 -1.41 -15.85
N ASP A 26 11.90 -0.49 -15.14
CA ASP A 26 13.28 -0.61 -14.65
C ASP A 26 13.38 -1.27 -13.26
N ASP A 27 12.35 -2.02 -12.84
CA ASP A 27 12.24 -2.68 -11.53
C ASP A 27 12.48 -1.73 -10.35
N LYS A 28 11.96 -0.50 -10.43
CA LYS A 28 11.94 0.45 -9.31
C LYS A 28 10.57 0.49 -8.66
N VAL A 29 10.54 0.51 -7.34
CA VAL A 29 9.33 0.72 -6.54
C VAL A 29 9.20 2.20 -6.16
N LEU A 30 8.00 2.72 -6.27
CA LEU A 30 7.63 4.05 -5.77
C LEU A 30 7.35 3.98 -4.27
N LEU A 31 8.01 4.85 -3.51
CA LEU A 31 7.78 5.04 -2.09
C LEU A 31 7.52 6.51 -1.77
N LEU A 32 6.76 6.71 -0.70
CA LEU A 32 6.48 8.00 -0.09
C LEU A 32 7.28 8.12 1.22
N ARG A 33 7.51 9.36 1.67
CA ARG A 33 8.10 9.61 2.98
C ARG A 33 7.18 10.48 3.84
N GLN A 34 6.38 9.82 4.66
CA GLN A 34 5.29 10.43 5.44
C GLN A 34 5.62 10.48 6.92
N TYR A 35 5.26 11.57 7.60
CA TYR A 35 5.36 11.65 9.04
C TYR A 35 4.20 10.87 9.68
N ARG A 36 4.50 10.00 10.64
CA ARG A 36 3.48 9.31 11.42
C ARG A 36 3.60 9.71 12.89
N HIS A 37 2.63 10.49 13.37
CA HIS A 37 2.60 11.00 14.74
C HIS A 37 2.71 9.91 15.83
N PRO A 38 2.01 8.76 15.75
CA PRO A 38 2.06 7.74 16.80
C PRO A 38 3.48 7.21 17.10
N VAL A 39 4.33 7.13 16.08
CA VAL A 39 5.74 6.68 16.21
C VAL A 39 6.74 7.84 16.16
N ARG A 40 6.27 9.07 15.92
CA ARG A 40 7.05 10.31 15.81
C ARG A 40 8.23 10.20 14.84
N ARG A 41 7.99 9.60 13.68
CA ARG A 41 9.02 9.35 12.66
C ARG A 41 8.49 9.62 11.26
N LEU A 42 9.40 10.00 10.37
CA LEU A 42 9.19 9.89 8.93
C LEU A 42 9.39 8.43 8.53
N LEU A 43 8.33 7.79 8.02
CA LEU A 43 8.36 6.42 7.53
C LEU A 43 8.41 6.40 6.01
N TRP A 44 9.03 5.36 5.47
CA TRP A 44 8.89 4.99 4.08
C TRP A 44 7.63 4.15 3.90
N GLU A 45 6.71 4.61 3.07
CA GLU A 45 5.40 3.98 2.88
C GLU A 45 5.09 3.77 1.38
N LEU A 46 4.16 2.87 1.10
CA LEU A 46 3.52 2.79 -0.22
C LEU A 46 2.40 3.84 -0.27
N PRO A 47 2.03 4.35 -1.45
CA PRO A 47 0.76 5.03 -1.61
C PRO A 47 -0.38 4.19 -1.06
N ALA A 48 -1.22 4.77 -0.22
CA ALA A 48 -2.24 4.04 0.52
C ALA A 48 -3.33 4.97 1.04
N GLY A 49 -4.55 4.44 1.10
CA GLY A 49 -5.68 5.21 1.60
C GLY A 49 -6.79 4.36 2.19
N LEU A 50 -7.72 5.05 2.84
CA LEU A 50 -8.85 4.44 3.52
C LEU A 50 -9.93 4.03 2.52
N ARG A 51 -10.69 2.99 2.87
CA ARG A 51 -11.89 2.58 2.13
C ARG A 51 -13.10 3.40 2.61
N ASP A 52 -13.05 4.70 2.42
CA ASP A 52 -14.03 5.67 2.92
C ASP A 52 -15.09 6.09 1.90
N VAL A 53 -14.92 5.68 0.64
CA VAL A 53 -15.92 5.86 -0.43
C VAL A 53 -16.86 4.64 -0.49
N PRO A 54 -18.18 4.83 -0.28
CA PRO A 54 -19.15 3.73 -0.33
C PRO A 54 -19.17 3.02 -1.69
N GLU A 55 -19.16 1.69 -1.66
CA GLU A 55 -19.26 0.81 -2.85
C GLU A 55 -18.15 0.98 -3.90
N GLU A 56 -17.07 1.71 -3.56
CA GLU A 56 -15.90 1.87 -4.43
C GLU A 56 -15.17 0.52 -4.57
N PRO A 57 -14.93 0.02 -5.79
CA PRO A 57 -14.07 -1.12 -5.99
C PRO A 57 -12.68 -0.86 -5.42
N LEU A 58 -12.11 -1.84 -4.70
CA LEU A 58 -10.81 -1.64 -4.02
C LEU A 58 -9.67 -1.23 -4.96
N VAL A 59 -9.72 -1.66 -6.23
CA VAL A 59 -8.72 -1.25 -7.23
C VAL A 59 -8.90 0.21 -7.65
N ASP A 60 -10.13 0.72 -7.69
CA ASP A 60 -10.42 2.11 -8.02
C ASP A 60 -9.98 3.03 -6.89
N CYS A 61 -10.25 2.63 -5.63
CA CYS A 61 -9.69 3.25 -4.44
C CYS A 61 -8.15 3.33 -4.54
N ALA A 62 -7.50 2.21 -4.87
CA ALA A 62 -6.04 2.16 -4.98
C ALA A 62 -5.49 3.04 -6.12
N ALA A 63 -6.19 3.09 -7.27
CA ALA A 63 -5.83 3.94 -8.39
C ALA A 63 -5.98 5.44 -8.04
N ARG A 64 -7.03 5.80 -7.30
CA ARG A 64 -7.24 7.15 -6.78
C ARG A 64 -6.10 7.58 -5.85
N GLU A 65 -5.74 6.75 -4.88
CA GLU A 65 -4.64 7.06 -3.94
C GLU A 65 -3.28 7.18 -4.65
N LEU A 66 -2.99 6.32 -5.64
CA LEU A 66 -1.78 6.45 -6.46
C LEU A 66 -1.74 7.80 -7.21
N ALA A 67 -2.88 8.26 -7.71
CA ALA A 67 -2.98 9.55 -8.40
C ALA A 67 -2.81 10.72 -7.42
N GLU A 68 -3.54 10.73 -6.30
CA GLU A 68 -3.56 11.83 -5.32
C GLU A 68 -2.21 11.97 -4.58
N GLU A 69 -1.70 10.87 -4.03
CA GLU A 69 -0.50 10.90 -3.18
C GLU A 69 0.81 10.93 -3.97
N ALA A 70 0.82 10.35 -5.18
CA ALA A 70 2.04 10.16 -5.94
C ALA A 70 2.05 10.83 -7.32
N ALA A 71 0.91 11.31 -7.83
CA ALA A 71 0.77 11.84 -9.19
C ALA A 71 1.14 10.82 -10.29
N TYR A 72 0.76 9.56 -10.09
CA TYR A 72 0.95 8.49 -11.08
C TYR A 72 -0.35 7.78 -11.40
N ARG A 73 -0.43 7.20 -12.61
CA ARG A 73 -1.48 6.26 -12.99
C ARG A 73 -0.86 4.98 -13.54
N ALA A 74 -1.60 3.89 -13.49
CA ALA A 74 -1.14 2.58 -13.94
C ALA A 74 -2.21 1.91 -14.80
N ARG A 75 -1.77 1.15 -15.81
CA ARG A 75 -2.68 0.45 -16.74
C ARG A 75 -2.96 -0.99 -16.33
N THR A 76 -2.03 -1.62 -15.62
CA THR A 76 -2.09 -3.03 -15.27
C THR A 76 -2.10 -3.19 -13.76
N TRP A 77 -3.12 -3.88 -13.24
CA TRP A 77 -3.36 -4.05 -11.80
C TRP A 77 -3.55 -5.52 -11.44
N HIS A 78 -2.88 -5.94 -10.38
CA HIS A 78 -3.06 -7.26 -9.77
C HIS A 78 -3.22 -7.13 -8.26
N THR A 79 -3.95 -8.05 -7.64
CA THR A 79 -3.91 -8.16 -6.17
C THR A 79 -2.61 -8.84 -5.78
N LEU A 80 -1.76 -8.13 -5.04
CA LEU A 80 -0.47 -8.63 -4.59
C LEU A 80 -0.66 -9.50 -3.34
N LEU A 81 -1.27 -8.95 -2.29
CA LEU A 81 -1.57 -9.67 -1.04
C LEU A 81 -2.62 -8.93 -0.21
N ASP A 82 -3.21 -9.64 0.76
CA ASP A 82 -4.10 -9.09 1.79
C ASP A 82 -3.43 -9.27 3.16
N VAL A 83 -3.44 -8.25 4.03
CA VAL A 83 -2.85 -8.31 5.38
C VAL A 83 -3.76 -7.69 6.44
N TYR A 84 -3.73 -8.29 7.63
CA TYR A 84 -4.19 -7.65 8.87
C TYR A 84 -3.00 -7.01 9.58
N THR A 85 -3.10 -5.73 9.92
CA THR A 85 -1.97 -4.98 10.50
C THR A 85 -1.78 -5.31 11.98
N SER A 86 -2.88 -5.40 12.72
CA SER A 86 -2.89 -5.56 14.18
C SER A 86 -4.08 -6.41 14.66
N PRO A 87 -4.16 -7.71 14.33
CA PRO A 87 -5.36 -8.53 14.56
C PRO A 87 -5.76 -8.72 16.04
N GLY A 88 -4.88 -8.38 16.98
CA GLY A 88 -5.20 -8.34 18.41
C GLY A 88 -5.84 -7.03 18.88
N MET A 89 -5.90 -6.00 18.04
CA MET A 89 -6.27 -4.63 18.42
C MET A 89 -7.17 -3.91 17.41
N SER A 90 -7.19 -4.32 16.14
CA SER A 90 -8.03 -3.73 15.09
C SER A 90 -8.48 -4.77 14.09
N ASP A 91 -9.66 -4.54 13.50
CA ASP A 91 -10.16 -5.29 12.35
C ASP A 91 -9.62 -4.73 11.01
N GLU A 92 -8.70 -3.77 11.04
CA GLU A 92 -8.08 -3.21 9.85
C GLU A 92 -7.49 -4.30 8.96
N ARG A 93 -7.98 -4.30 7.72
CA ARG A 93 -7.56 -5.13 6.61
C ARG A 93 -7.05 -4.22 5.50
N ILE A 94 -5.85 -4.54 5.00
CA ILE A 94 -5.22 -3.82 3.91
C ILE A 94 -5.06 -4.75 2.73
N ARG A 95 -5.59 -4.32 1.58
CA ARG A 95 -5.31 -4.97 0.30
C ARG A 95 -4.19 -4.23 -0.40
N ILE A 96 -3.10 -4.93 -0.67
CA ILE A 96 -1.98 -4.36 -1.43
C ILE A 96 -2.12 -4.78 -2.89
N PHE A 97 -2.09 -3.82 -3.79
CA PHE A 97 -2.08 -4.03 -5.22
C PHE A 97 -0.68 -3.91 -5.81
N LEU A 98 -0.39 -4.67 -6.86
CA LEU A 98 0.71 -4.41 -7.76
C LEU A 98 0.20 -3.59 -8.94
N ALA A 99 0.74 -2.39 -9.10
CA ALA A 99 0.50 -1.51 -10.24
C ALA A 99 1.70 -1.55 -11.20
N ARG A 100 1.43 -1.83 -12.47
CA ARG A 100 2.42 -1.94 -13.55
C ARG A 100 2.02 -1.02 -14.70
N ASP A 101 2.96 -0.78 -15.61
CA ASP A 101 2.79 0.17 -16.70
C ASP A 101 2.45 1.57 -16.17
N VAL A 102 3.29 2.03 -15.24
CA VAL A 102 3.07 3.24 -14.44
C VAL A 102 3.63 4.45 -15.17
N GLU A 103 2.83 5.51 -15.28
CA GLU A 103 3.21 6.76 -15.93
C GLU A 103 2.79 7.99 -15.10
N PRO A 104 3.59 9.08 -15.12
CA PRO A 104 3.26 10.29 -14.38
C PRO A 104 2.00 10.95 -14.96
N ILE A 105 1.17 11.51 -14.07
CA ILE A 105 0.05 12.37 -14.45
C ILE A 105 0.60 13.79 -14.61
N PRO A 106 0.45 14.44 -15.77
CA PRO A 106 0.88 15.82 -15.96
C PRO A 106 0.23 16.76 -14.94
N ASP A 107 0.98 17.78 -14.47
CA ASP A 107 0.48 18.75 -13.48
C ASP A 107 -0.82 19.45 -13.93
N GLU A 108 -1.00 19.63 -15.24
CA GLU A 108 -2.21 20.22 -15.85
C GLU A 108 -3.46 19.34 -15.67
N GLU A 109 -3.27 18.02 -15.51
CA GLU A 109 -4.32 17.03 -15.26
C GLU A 109 -4.45 16.69 -13.76
N ASN A 110 -3.43 17.01 -12.96
CA ASN A 110 -3.40 16.72 -11.54
C ASN A 110 -4.08 17.83 -10.72
N GLY A 111 -5.40 17.72 -10.57
CA GLY A 111 -6.22 18.69 -9.84
C GLY A 111 -6.19 18.55 -8.30
N TYR A 112 -5.45 17.58 -7.76
CA TYR A 112 -5.45 17.30 -6.32
C TYR A 112 -4.43 18.18 -5.58
N VAL A 113 -4.91 18.92 -4.57
CA VAL A 113 -4.06 19.72 -3.69
C VAL A 113 -3.79 18.92 -2.42
N ARG A 114 -2.54 18.51 -2.22
CA ARG A 114 -2.13 17.78 -1.01
C ARG A 114 -2.25 18.68 0.22
N HIS A 115 -2.80 18.13 1.30
CA HIS A 115 -3.05 18.86 2.55
C HIS A 115 -2.30 18.21 3.73
N HIS A 116 -2.01 19.02 4.78
CA HIS A 116 -1.39 18.54 6.03
C HIS A 116 -0.06 17.78 5.84
N GLU A 117 0.01 16.53 6.30
CA GLU A 117 1.22 15.69 6.30
C GLU A 117 1.65 15.28 4.87
N GLU A 118 0.79 15.51 3.87
CA GLU A 118 1.05 15.18 2.46
C GLU A 118 1.63 16.36 1.66
N ALA A 119 1.56 17.58 2.18
CA ALA A 119 1.92 18.80 1.43
C ALA A 119 3.40 18.82 0.98
N ASP A 120 4.29 18.24 1.78
CA ASP A 120 5.73 18.14 1.49
C ASP A 120 6.19 16.68 1.29
N MET A 121 5.26 15.75 1.04
CA MET A 121 5.56 14.32 0.97
C MET A 121 6.40 13.97 -0.27
N PRO A 122 7.68 13.57 -0.11
CA PRO A 122 8.55 13.23 -1.23
C PRO A 122 8.14 11.90 -1.85
N VAL A 123 8.05 11.89 -3.18
CA VAL A 123 7.91 10.67 -3.99
C VAL A 123 9.30 10.23 -4.45
N VAL A 124 9.67 8.97 -4.17
CA VAL A 124 11.01 8.44 -4.46
C VAL A 124 10.89 7.09 -5.13
N TRP A 125 11.62 6.93 -6.24
CA TRP A 125 11.80 5.65 -6.91
C TRP A 125 13.12 5.01 -6.48
N ILE A 126 13.07 3.78 -6.01
CA ILE A 126 14.27 2.99 -5.66
C ILE A 126 14.22 1.61 -6.32
N PRO A 127 15.36 1.02 -6.72
CA PRO A 127 15.37 -0.37 -7.19
C PRO A 127 14.70 -1.30 -6.18
N LEU A 128 13.90 -2.26 -6.66
CA LEU A 128 13.18 -3.21 -5.82
C LEU A 128 14.15 -4.02 -4.93
N ALA A 129 15.32 -4.40 -5.48
CA ALA A 129 16.38 -5.05 -4.72
C ALA A 129 16.88 -4.18 -3.56
N ASP A 130 17.16 -2.90 -3.80
CA ASP A 130 17.56 -1.98 -2.74
C ASP A 130 16.44 -1.76 -1.71
N ALA A 131 15.18 -1.80 -2.13
CA ALA A 131 14.04 -1.71 -1.23
C ALA A 131 13.98 -2.93 -0.29
N VAL A 132 14.24 -4.13 -0.83
CA VAL A 132 14.37 -5.37 -0.03
C VAL A 132 15.52 -5.23 0.98
N ASP A 133 16.69 -4.76 0.56
CA ASP A 133 17.82 -4.54 1.47
C ASP A 133 17.47 -3.54 2.58
N ARG A 134 16.72 -2.49 2.26
CA ARG A 134 16.23 -1.51 3.23
C ARG A 134 15.19 -2.08 4.19
N VAL A 135 14.34 -3.00 3.74
CA VAL A 135 13.44 -3.76 4.62
C VAL A 135 14.26 -4.64 5.57
N LEU A 136 15.17 -5.46 5.04
CA LEU A 136 15.93 -6.44 5.81
C LEU A 136 16.93 -5.80 6.80
N SER A 137 17.43 -4.60 6.48
CA SER A 137 18.29 -3.82 7.38
C SER A 137 17.53 -3.00 8.42
N GLY A 138 16.19 -3.01 8.40
CA GLY A 138 15.36 -2.26 9.35
C GLY A 138 15.29 -0.76 9.05
N MET A 139 15.48 -0.33 7.80
CA MET A 139 15.27 1.06 7.39
C MET A 139 13.81 1.34 6.98
N ILE A 140 13.08 0.33 6.50
CA ILE A 140 11.65 0.40 6.18
C ILE A 140 10.87 -0.37 7.25
N HIS A 141 9.92 0.31 7.89
CA HIS A 141 9.21 -0.20 9.09
C HIS A 141 7.69 -0.34 8.89
N ASN A 142 7.12 0.45 7.95
CA ASN A 142 5.70 0.44 7.67
C ASN A 142 5.27 -0.94 7.17
N SER A 143 4.29 -1.58 7.83
CA SER A 143 3.95 -2.98 7.59
C SER A 143 3.43 -3.26 6.17
N PRO A 144 2.54 -2.44 5.56
CA PRO A 144 2.22 -2.55 4.14
C PRO A 144 3.43 -2.44 3.23
N ALA A 145 4.33 -1.48 3.48
CA ALA A 145 5.54 -1.34 2.65
C ALA A 145 6.44 -2.56 2.76
N VAL A 146 6.71 -3.05 3.97
CA VAL A 146 7.49 -4.27 4.21
C VAL A 146 6.86 -5.47 3.50
N ALA A 147 5.56 -5.71 3.70
CA ALA A 147 4.86 -6.84 3.10
C ALA A 147 4.82 -6.74 1.57
N GLY A 148 4.46 -5.58 1.04
CA GLY A 148 4.37 -5.32 -0.39
C GLY A 148 5.73 -5.52 -1.08
N ILE A 149 6.79 -4.88 -0.58
CA ILE A 149 8.13 -4.97 -1.17
C ILE A 149 8.61 -6.42 -1.23
N LEU A 150 8.53 -7.15 -0.12
CA LEU A 150 8.99 -8.54 -0.07
C LEU A 150 8.13 -9.47 -0.94
N ALA A 151 6.81 -9.23 -1.01
CA ALA A 151 5.93 -10.02 -1.85
C ALA A 151 6.12 -9.74 -3.34
N ALA A 152 6.32 -8.48 -3.74
CA ALA A 152 6.62 -8.14 -5.13
C ALA A 152 7.96 -8.73 -5.55
N TYR A 153 8.97 -8.69 -4.66
CA TYR A 153 10.24 -9.36 -4.91
C TYR A 153 10.07 -10.88 -5.08
N ALA A 154 9.31 -11.54 -4.20
CA ALA A 154 9.03 -12.97 -4.33
C ALA A 154 8.25 -13.31 -5.61
N ALA A 155 7.22 -12.53 -5.94
CA ALA A 155 6.40 -12.72 -7.14
C ALA A 155 7.18 -12.42 -8.43
N SER A 156 8.24 -11.60 -8.38
CA SER A 156 9.09 -11.36 -9.55
C SER A 156 9.77 -12.63 -10.07
N ALA A 157 9.97 -13.64 -9.21
CA ALA A 157 10.63 -14.89 -9.57
C ALA A 157 9.89 -15.69 -10.66
N ASP A 158 8.56 -15.55 -10.77
CA ASP A 158 7.76 -16.17 -11.83
C ASP A 158 7.25 -15.16 -12.87
N GLY A 159 7.70 -13.90 -12.77
CA GLY A 159 7.22 -12.79 -13.59
C GLY A 159 5.80 -12.37 -13.26
N PHE A 160 5.38 -12.47 -11.99
CA PHE A 160 4.07 -12.09 -11.47
C PHE A 160 2.89 -12.94 -11.98
N LYS A 161 3.15 -14.11 -12.57
CA LYS A 161 2.12 -14.94 -13.21
C LYS A 161 1.16 -15.56 -12.21
N GLY A 162 1.61 -15.79 -10.97
CA GLY A 162 0.78 -16.35 -9.91
C GLY A 162 -0.14 -15.35 -9.20
N LEU A 163 -0.09 -14.06 -9.55
CA LEU A 163 -0.90 -13.04 -8.86
C LEU A 163 -2.38 -13.14 -9.23
N ARG A 164 -3.22 -12.81 -8.26
CA ARG A 164 -4.68 -12.79 -8.45
C ARG A 164 -5.10 -11.57 -9.29
N PRO A 165 -6.18 -11.67 -10.08
CA PRO A 165 -6.77 -10.51 -10.75
C PRO A 165 -7.14 -9.40 -9.76
N ALA A 166 -7.09 -8.13 -10.17
CA ALA A 166 -7.40 -6.99 -9.30
C ALA A 166 -8.79 -7.05 -8.64
N GLY A 167 -9.79 -7.61 -9.34
CA GLY A 167 -11.15 -7.81 -8.84
C GLY A 167 -11.36 -9.09 -8.04
N ALA A 168 -10.30 -9.83 -7.67
CA ALA A 168 -10.44 -11.05 -6.90
C ALA A 168 -11.10 -10.78 -5.54
N PRO A 169 -11.96 -11.66 -5.01
CA PRO A 169 -12.52 -11.49 -3.66
C PRO A 169 -11.40 -11.45 -2.60
N GLU A 170 -11.67 -10.78 -1.49
CA GLU A 170 -10.85 -10.90 -0.29
C GLU A 170 -11.03 -12.31 0.29
N ALA A 171 -9.91 -12.93 0.65
CA ALA A 171 -9.88 -14.28 1.17
C ALA A 171 -10.35 -14.34 2.63
#